data_AF-A0A0L0UTY3-F1
#
_entry.id   AF-A0A0L0UTY3-F1
#
_cell.length_a   1.000
_cell.length_b   1.000
_cell.length_c   1.000
_cell.angle_alpha   90.00
_cell.angle_beta   90.00
_cell.angle_gamma   90.00
#
_symmetry.space_group_name_H-M   'P 1'
#
loop_
_entity.id
_entity.type
_entity.pdbx_description
1 polymer ?
#
loop_
_entity_poly.entity_id
_entity_poly.type
_entity_poly.pdbx_seq_one_letter_code
_entity_poly.pdbx_strand_id
1 'polypeptide(L)'
;MHLRSSIHTPKNVRCPHEACGKVFVSTSALIAHFEASTCRSGVELEDVDHYFAYHCDSQQLFVRKELIYPQRRWQITGHHDGPFECPICHKMFNYAGQIRHHLNSPKHKNHGHKPYVCPSQRCGQAKFYSLSSLLLHRETGDCDMGHRYEFPKILRKLYGIIQQL
;
A
#
# COMPACT_ATOMS: atom_id res chain seq x y z
N MET A 1 -18.37 -12.05 17.67
CA MET A 1 -19.05 -11.92 16.37
C MET A 1 -18.26 -10.97 15.47
N HIS A 2 -17.63 -11.46 14.39
CA HIS A 2 -16.88 -10.61 13.44
C HIS A 2 -17.79 -10.15 12.29
N LEU A 3 -18.59 -9.10 12.52
CA LEU A 3 -19.55 -8.54 11.54
C LEU A 3 -18.89 -7.81 10.34
N ARG A 4 -17.57 -7.86 10.21
CA ARG A 4 -16.78 -7.23 9.13
C ARG A 4 -15.86 -8.23 8.40
N SER A 5 -16.22 -9.52 8.41
CA SER A 5 -15.46 -10.52 7.66
C SER A 5 -15.76 -10.37 6.16
N SER A 6 -14.73 -10.43 5.31
CA SER A 6 -14.79 -10.33 3.82
C SER A 6 -15.71 -11.37 3.15
N ILE A 7 -16.24 -12.30 3.94
CA ILE A 7 -17.15 -13.39 3.56
C ILE A 7 -18.60 -12.90 3.40
N HIS A 8 -19.03 -11.87 4.15
CA HIS A 8 -20.42 -11.42 4.17
C HIS A 8 -20.65 -10.01 3.57
N THR A 9 -19.58 -9.31 3.17
CA THR A 9 -19.69 -7.99 2.55
C THR A 9 -19.75 -8.12 1.03
N PRO A 10 -20.73 -7.50 0.34
CA PRO A 10 -20.79 -7.53 -1.11
C PRO A 10 -19.52 -6.90 -1.72
N LYS A 11 -18.96 -7.56 -2.73
CA LYS A 11 -17.79 -7.10 -3.48
C LYS A 11 -18.24 -6.26 -4.66
N ASN A 12 -17.93 -4.96 -4.66
CA ASN A 12 -18.37 -4.02 -5.69
C ASN A 12 -17.23 -3.22 -6.34
N VAL A 13 -15.99 -3.37 -5.86
CA VAL A 13 -14.83 -2.65 -6.41
C VAL A 13 -14.08 -3.56 -7.37
N ARG A 14 -14.24 -3.34 -8.68
CA ARG A 14 -13.55 -4.12 -9.72
C ARG A 14 -12.14 -3.58 -9.96
N CYS A 15 -11.18 -4.48 -10.21
CA CYS A 15 -9.86 -4.08 -10.68
C CYS A 15 -9.96 -3.35 -12.03
N PRO A 16 -9.38 -2.14 -12.18
CA PRO A 16 -9.45 -1.37 -13.42
C PRO A 16 -8.66 -1.97 -14.58
N HIS A 17 -7.74 -2.91 -14.33
CA HIS A 17 -7.02 -3.60 -15.40
C HIS A 17 -7.88 -4.73 -15.98
N GLU A 18 -8.24 -4.61 -17.26
CA GLU A 18 -9.18 -5.47 -17.98
C GLU A 18 -8.83 -6.96 -17.85
N ALA A 19 -7.55 -7.34 -18.00
CA ALA A 19 -7.15 -8.74 -17.97
C ALA A 19 -7.18 -9.36 -16.55
N CYS A 20 -7.31 -8.56 -15.48
CA CYS A 20 -7.29 -9.06 -14.10
C CYS A 20 -8.63 -9.67 -13.68
N GLY A 21 -9.75 -8.99 -13.96
CA GLY A 21 -11.11 -9.45 -13.67
C GLY A 21 -11.51 -9.58 -12.19
N LYS A 22 -10.58 -9.39 -11.23
CA LYS A 22 -10.85 -9.52 -9.78
C LYS A 22 -11.78 -8.41 -9.26
N VAL A 23 -12.58 -8.75 -8.24
CA VAL A 23 -13.51 -7.83 -7.55
C VAL A 23 -13.27 -7.90 -6.05
N PHE A 24 -13.34 -6.75 -5.37
CA PHE A 24 -12.96 -6.53 -3.99
C PHE A 24 -14.11 -5.90 -3.19
N VAL A 25 -14.05 -6.09 -1.86
CA VAL A 25 -15.04 -5.54 -0.90
C VAL A 25 -14.90 -4.03 -0.69
N SER A 26 -13.74 -3.46 -1.02
CA SER A 26 -13.43 -2.06 -0.74
C SER A 26 -12.27 -1.55 -1.62
N THR A 27 -12.04 -0.24 -1.58
CA THR A 27 -10.92 0.38 -2.29
C THR A 27 -9.60 0.03 -1.62
N SER A 28 -9.54 0.01 -0.28
CA SER A 28 -8.35 -0.47 0.44
C SER A 28 -7.95 -1.88 0.03
N ALA A 29 -8.91 -2.79 -0.15
CA ALA A 29 -8.66 -4.15 -0.59
C ALA A 29 -8.17 -4.24 -2.05
N LEU A 30 -8.68 -3.39 -2.95
CA LEU A 30 -8.17 -3.30 -4.32
C LEU A 30 -6.72 -2.78 -4.35
N ILE A 31 -6.40 -1.73 -3.58
CA ILE A 31 -5.02 -1.24 -3.52
C ILE A 31 -4.09 -2.28 -2.88
N ALA A 32 -4.52 -2.95 -1.80
CA ALA A 32 -3.75 -4.03 -1.19
C ALA A 32 -3.45 -5.17 -2.18
N HIS A 33 -4.34 -5.41 -3.16
CA HIS A 33 -4.11 -6.39 -4.22
C HIS A 33 -2.95 -6.01 -5.15
N PHE A 34 -2.81 -4.74 -5.52
CA PHE A 34 -1.67 -4.22 -6.26
C PHE A 34 -0.40 -4.25 -5.41
N GLU A 35 -0.48 -3.76 -4.18
CA GLU A 35 0.63 -3.72 -3.23
C GLU A 35 1.16 -5.11 -2.83
N ALA A 36 0.39 -6.17 -3.05
CA ALA A 36 0.83 -7.55 -2.85
C ALA A 36 1.45 -8.18 -4.11
N SER A 37 1.61 -7.43 -5.20
CA SER A 37 2.11 -7.90 -6.51
C SER A 37 1.30 -9.08 -7.06
N THR A 38 -0.01 -9.08 -6.87
CA THR A 38 -0.90 -10.20 -7.28
C THR A 38 -1.80 -9.87 -8.47
N CYS A 39 -1.64 -8.68 -9.06
CA CYS A 39 -2.39 -8.23 -10.22
C CYS A 39 -1.73 -8.69 -11.51
N ARG A 40 -2.56 -8.97 -12.54
CA ARG A 40 -2.06 -9.27 -13.89
C ARG A 40 -1.51 -8.05 -14.62
N SER A 41 -1.83 -6.84 -14.16
CA SER A 41 -1.26 -5.60 -14.71
C SER A 41 0.24 -5.43 -14.45
N GLY A 42 0.85 -6.31 -13.65
CA GLY A 42 2.24 -6.18 -13.21
C GLY A 42 2.48 -5.14 -12.12
N VAL A 43 1.51 -4.23 -11.90
CA VAL A 43 1.57 -3.19 -10.87
C VAL A 43 1.86 -3.79 -9.51
N GLU A 44 2.93 -3.31 -8.90
CA GLU A 44 3.35 -3.68 -7.56
C GLU A 44 3.34 -2.49 -6.59
N LEU A 45 3.74 -2.77 -5.35
CA LEU A 45 3.79 -1.81 -4.25
C LEU A 45 4.60 -0.54 -4.56
N GLU A 46 5.62 -0.63 -5.39
CA GLU A 46 6.46 0.52 -5.78
C GLU A 46 5.81 1.36 -6.86
N ASP A 47 5.18 0.72 -7.84
CA ASP A 47 4.38 1.41 -8.84
C ASP A 47 3.26 2.20 -8.18
N VAL A 48 2.58 1.62 -7.19
CA VAL A 48 1.52 2.32 -6.43
C VAL A 48 2.08 3.56 -5.74
N ASP A 49 3.21 3.44 -5.04
CA ASP A 49 3.86 4.59 -4.39
C ASP A 49 4.26 5.67 -5.40
N HIS A 50 4.91 5.25 -6.49
CA HIS A 50 5.41 6.14 -7.52
C HIS A 50 4.26 6.84 -8.25
N TYR A 51 3.28 6.09 -8.78
CA TYR A 51 2.11 6.65 -9.46
C TYR A 51 1.33 7.57 -8.54
N PHE A 52 1.12 7.18 -7.28
CA PHE A 52 0.37 8.00 -6.35
C PHE A 52 1.12 9.29 -6.00
N ALA A 53 2.41 9.24 -5.68
CA ALA A 53 3.20 10.39 -5.28
C ALA A 53 3.51 11.38 -6.41
N TYR A 54 3.81 10.88 -7.60
CA TYR A 54 4.29 11.72 -8.70
C TYR A 54 3.19 12.10 -9.70
N HIS A 55 2.14 11.29 -9.85
CA HIS A 55 1.10 11.53 -10.85
C HIS A 55 -0.27 11.86 -10.25
N CYS A 56 -0.58 11.38 -9.04
CA CYS A 56 -1.92 11.53 -8.45
C CYS A 56 -1.98 12.68 -7.44
N ASP A 57 -1.14 12.65 -6.41
CA ASP A 57 -1.12 13.58 -5.28
C ASP A 57 -0.04 14.66 -5.44
N SER A 58 -0.10 15.41 -6.54
CA SER A 58 0.90 16.43 -6.89
C SER A 58 1.03 17.55 -5.85
N GLN A 59 0.00 17.75 -5.02
CA GLN A 59 -0.04 18.74 -3.93
C GLN A 59 0.47 18.16 -2.59
N GLN A 60 0.84 16.88 -2.54
CA GLN A 60 1.34 16.18 -1.35
C GLN A 60 0.40 16.30 -0.14
N LEU A 61 -0.90 16.13 -0.38
CA LEU A 61 -1.92 16.16 0.65
C LEU A 61 -1.93 14.86 1.48
N PHE A 62 -1.59 13.74 0.84
CA PHE A 62 -1.72 12.38 1.38
C PHE A 62 -0.40 11.61 1.38
N VAL A 63 0.56 11.96 0.53
CA VAL A 63 1.86 11.30 0.46
C VAL A 63 3.00 12.32 0.49
N ARG A 64 4.02 12.01 1.29
CA ARG A 64 5.28 12.75 1.37
C ARG A 64 6.26 12.12 0.39
N LYS A 65 6.46 12.74 -0.77
CA LYS A 65 7.29 12.18 -1.85
C LYS A 65 8.75 12.03 -1.44
N GLU A 66 9.22 12.86 -0.50
CA GLU A 66 10.56 12.80 0.09
C GLU A 66 10.79 11.53 0.94
N LEU A 67 9.72 10.82 1.29
CA LEU A 67 9.78 9.54 2.01
C LEU A 67 9.50 8.34 1.09
N ILE A 68 9.43 8.56 -0.22
CA ILE A 68 9.33 7.49 -1.23
C ILE A 68 10.73 7.21 -1.75
N TYR A 69 11.20 5.98 -1.52
CA TYR A 69 12.52 5.53 -1.93
C TYR A 69 12.41 4.46 -3.01
N PRO A 70 13.32 4.45 -4.00
CA PRO A 70 13.38 3.37 -4.98
C PRO A 70 13.71 2.03 -4.30
N GLN A 71 13.29 0.90 -4.90
CA GLN A 71 13.66 -0.42 -4.39
C GLN A 71 15.16 -0.50 -4.15
N ARG A 72 15.53 -0.95 -2.95
CA ARG A 72 16.88 -1.45 -2.71
C ARG A 72 16.87 -2.95 -2.93
N ARG A 73 17.82 -3.43 -3.74
CA ARG A 73 18.10 -4.85 -3.80
C ARG A 73 18.75 -5.25 -2.48
N TRP A 74 17.94 -5.80 -1.58
CA TRP A 74 18.42 -6.24 -0.29
C TRP A 74 19.46 -7.33 -0.43
N GLN A 75 20.68 -7.05 0.04
CA GLN A 75 21.67 -8.09 0.26
C GLN A 75 21.26 -8.86 1.51
N ILE A 76 20.77 -10.08 1.29
CA ILE A 76 20.41 -10.99 2.36
C ILE A 76 21.67 -11.76 2.72
N THR A 77 22.33 -11.33 3.79
CA THR A 77 23.41 -12.07 4.43
C THR A 77 22.81 -13.12 5.35
N GLY A 78 22.85 -14.38 4.93
CA GLY A 78 22.60 -15.52 5.82
C GLY A 78 23.92 -16.15 6.21
N HIS A 79 24.09 -16.51 7.48
CA HIS A 79 25.12 -17.47 7.85
C HIS A 79 24.71 -18.84 7.31
N HIS A 80 25.67 -19.63 6.84
CA HIS A 80 25.46 -20.91 6.18
C HIS A 80 24.60 -21.90 7.00
N ASP A 81 24.53 -21.71 8.33
CA ASP A 81 23.76 -22.53 9.28
C ASP A 81 22.76 -21.74 10.16
N GLY A 82 22.49 -20.46 9.85
CA GLY A 82 21.74 -19.56 10.74
C GLY A 82 20.51 -18.90 10.10
N PRO A 83 19.52 -18.47 10.92
CA PRO A 83 18.38 -17.71 10.44
C PRO A 83 18.80 -16.37 9.83
N PHE A 84 18.03 -15.90 8.85
CA PHE A 84 18.20 -14.61 8.19
C PHE A 84 17.62 -13.49 9.06
N GLU A 85 18.40 -12.45 9.33
CA GLU A 85 17.98 -11.29 10.11
C GLU A 85 17.56 -10.12 9.21
N CYS A 86 16.43 -9.48 9.51
CA CYS A 86 16.04 -8.22 8.87
C CYS A 86 16.91 -7.05 9.38
N PRO A 87 17.64 -6.32 8.52
CA PRO A 87 18.54 -5.24 8.95
C PRO A 87 17.82 -3.98 9.47
N ILE A 88 16.50 -3.89 9.32
CA ILE A 88 15.71 -2.73 9.77
C ILE A 88 15.01 -3.01 11.11
N CYS A 89 14.46 -4.21 11.28
CA CYS A 89 13.66 -4.53 12.48
C CYS A 89 14.17 -5.72 13.28
N HIS A 90 15.33 -6.29 12.91
CA HIS A 90 16.02 -7.38 13.62
C HIS A 90 15.19 -8.66 13.77
N LYS A 91 14.13 -8.81 12.95
CA LYS A 91 13.31 -10.02 12.94
C LYS A 91 14.06 -11.14 12.23
N MET A 92 14.05 -12.33 12.83
CA MET A 92 14.67 -13.54 12.31
C MET A 92 13.70 -14.35 11.43
N PHE A 93 14.25 -14.96 10.38
CA PHE A 93 13.53 -15.80 9.42
C PHE A 93 14.33 -17.06 9.12
N ASN A 94 13.66 -18.21 9.02
CA ASN A 94 14.35 -19.47 8.76
C ASN A 94 14.67 -19.66 7.27
N TYR A 95 14.00 -18.93 6.38
CA TYR A 95 14.11 -19.13 4.94
C TYR A 95 14.31 -17.81 4.19
N ALA A 96 15.18 -17.85 3.17
CA ALA A 96 15.49 -16.69 2.33
C ALA A 96 14.24 -16.07 1.66
N GLY A 97 13.26 -16.90 1.27
CA GLY A 97 12.00 -16.43 0.70
C GLY A 97 11.16 -15.61 1.68
N GLN A 98 11.17 -15.97 2.97
CA GLN A 98 10.41 -15.26 4.00
C GLN A 98 10.99 -13.87 4.27
N ILE A 99 12.32 -13.77 4.40
CA ILE A 99 12.97 -12.47 4.58
C ILE A 99 12.83 -11.60 3.32
N ARG A 100 12.91 -12.15 2.10
CA ARG A 100 12.63 -11.39 0.86
C ARG A 100 11.24 -10.78 0.87
N HIS A 101 10.21 -11.59 1.16
CA HIS A 101 8.83 -11.11 1.22
C HIS A 101 8.65 -10.06 2.33
N HIS A 102 9.29 -10.26 3.47
CA HIS A 102 9.27 -9.30 4.57
C HIS A 102 9.91 -7.95 4.22
N LEU A 103 11.04 -7.97 3.51
CA LEU A 103 11.75 -6.76 3.09
C LEU A 103 11.01 -6.00 1.99
N ASN A 104 10.25 -6.71 1.15
CA ASN A 104 9.36 -6.12 0.15
C ASN A 104 8.01 -5.69 0.73
N SER A 105 7.76 -5.88 2.03
CA SER A 105 6.52 -5.42 2.65
C SER A 105 6.46 -3.89 2.75
N PRO A 106 5.25 -3.30 2.83
CA PRO A 106 5.09 -1.85 3.01
C PRO A 106 5.90 -1.25 4.16
N LYS A 107 6.06 -2.02 5.26
CA LYS A 107 6.79 -1.56 6.43
C LYS A 107 8.27 -1.30 6.14
N HIS A 108 8.89 -2.03 5.20
CA HIS A 108 10.34 -1.99 4.98
C HIS A 108 10.76 -1.32 3.67
N LYS A 109 9.86 -1.29 2.67
CA LYS A 109 10.13 -0.68 1.36
C LYS A 109 10.74 0.72 1.47
N ASN A 110 10.10 1.63 2.22
CA ASN A 110 10.58 3.00 2.41
C ASN A 110 11.47 3.13 3.66
N HIS A 111 12.37 2.17 3.91
CA HIS A 111 13.29 2.14 5.06
C HIS A 111 12.62 2.25 6.44
N GLY A 112 11.38 1.78 6.59
CA GLY A 112 10.67 1.96 7.86
C GLY A 112 9.99 3.32 8.02
N HIS A 113 10.04 4.21 7.02
CA HIS A 113 9.29 5.45 7.01
C HIS A 113 7.82 5.22 6.62
N LYS A 114 6.96 6.13 7.09
CA LYS A 114 5.51 6.13 6.84
C LYS A 114 5.16 7.32 5.93
N PRO A 115 5.28 7.17 4.59
CA PRO A 115 5.13 8.29 3.66
C PRO A 115 3.68 8.78 3.55
N TYR A 116 2.71 7.92 3.83
CA TYR A 116 1.29 8.24 3.72
C TYR A 116 0.78 8.89 5.00
N VAL A 117 0.04 9.99 4.86
CA VAL A 117 -0.45 10.81 5.97
C VAL A 117 -1.94 11.10 5.78
N CYS A 118 -2.73 10.89 6.84
CA CYS A 118 -4.10 11.39 6.93
C CYS A 118 -4.04 12.92 7.13
N PRO A 119 -4.60 13.76 6.25
CA PRO A 119 -4.50 15.22 6.41
C PRO A 119 -5.40 15.78 7.52
N SER A 120 -6.31 14.96 8.05
CA SER A 120 -7.23 15.39 9.11
C SER A 120 -6.50 15.64 10.42
N GLN A 121 -6.80 16.76 11.08
CA GLN A 121 -6.27 17.04 12.42
C GLN A 121 -6.91 16.14 13.48
N ARG A 122 -8.14 15.67 13.24
CA ARG A 122 -8.86 14.78 14.17
C ARG A 122 -8.18 13.42 14.33
N CYS A 123 -7.53 12.93 13.27
CA CYS A 123 -6.72 11.71 13.30
C CYS A 123 -5.29 11.96 13.78
N GLY A 124 -4.95 13.17 14.27
CA GLY A 124 -3.59 13.54 14.69
C GLY A 124 -2.56 13.42 13.57
N GLN A 125 -2.97 13.63 12.32
CA GLN A 125 -2.15 13.37 11.14
C GLN A 125 -1.55 11.96 11.11
N ALA A 126 -2.38 10.95 11.40
CA ALA A 126 -1.99 9.55 11.41
C ALA A 126 -1.16 9.17 10.16
N LYS A 127 -0.06 8.45 10.38
CA LYS A 127 0.90 8.06 9.34
C LYS A 127 0.85 6.56 9.06
N PHE A 128 1.02 6.18 7.80
CA PHE A 128 0.88 4.81 7.31
C PHE A 128 2.03 4.41 6.38
N TYR A 129 2.29 3.11 6.33
CA TYR A 129 3.33 2.53 5.47
C TYR A 129 2.88 2.33 4.02
N SER A 130 1.57 2.27 3.76
CA SER A 130 0.99 2.01 2.45
C SER A 130 -0.26 2.83 2.19
N LEU A 131 -0.63 2.96 0.91
CA LEU A 131 -1.87 3.59 0.49
C LEU A 131 -3.07 2.77 0.96
N SER A 132 -2.98 1.42 0.90
CA SER A 132 -4.07 0.55 1.37
C SER A 132 -4.39 0.75 2.85
N SER A 133 -3.37 1.00 3.68
CA SER A 133 -3.54 1.26 5.12
C SER A 133 -4.21 2.61 5.38
N LEU A 134 -3.81 3.66 4.64
CA LEU A 134 -4.46 4.97 4.71
C LEU A 134 -5.93 4.88 4.26
N LEU A 135 -6.20 4.11 3.21
CA LEU A 135 -7.55 3.86 2.72
C LEU A 135 -8.40 3.13 3.73
N LEU A 136 -7.86 2.07 4.35
CA LEU A 136 -8.56 1.33 5.38
C LEU A 136 -8.89 2.22 6.57
N HIS A 137 -7.95 3.07 7.00
CA HIS A 137 -8.21 4.07 8.05
C HIS A 137 -9.40 4.98 7.69
N ARG A 138 -9.46 5.47 6.45
CA ARG A 138 -10.57 6.32 5.97
C ARG A 138 -11.89 5.56 5.83
N GLU A 139 -11.85 4.30 5.42
CA GLU A 139 -13.04 3.46 5.24
C GLU A 139 -13.62 2.96 6.57
N THR A 140 -12.78 2.79 7.60
CA THR A 140 -13.18 2.19 8.88
C THR A 140 -13.40 3.20 10.00
N GLY A 141 -12.91 4.44 9.86
CA GLY A 141 -12.78 5.40 10.95
C GLY A 141 -13.60 6.68 10.84
N ASP A 142 -13.84 7.27 12.01
CA ASP A 142 -14.51 8.56 12.27
C ASP A 142 -13.55 9.76 12.00
N CYS A 143 -12.85 9.71 10.87
CA CYS A 143 -11.98 10.77 10.39
C CYS A 143 -12.85 11.88 9.77
N ASP A 144 -12.86 13.08 10.35
CA ASP A 144 -13.52 14.23 9.73
C ASP A 144 -12.70 14.71 8.52
N MET A 145 -13.38 14.83 7.37
CA MET A 145 -12.73 14.79 6.06
C MET A 145 -12.61 16.18 5.44
N GLY A 146 -11.57 16.92 5.86
CA GLY A 146 -11.19 18.20 5.23
C GLY A 146 -10.85 18.12 3.73
N HIS A 147 -10.70 16.90 3.18
CA HIS A 147 -10.40 16.66 1.76
C HIS A 147 -11.23 15.48 1.18
N ARG A 148 -12.51 15.38 1.55
CA ARG A 148 -13.37 14.25 1.13
C ARG A 148 -13.55 14.13 -0.38
N TYR A 149 -13.44 15.24 -1.12
CA TYR A 149 -13.74 15.28 -2.56
C TYR A 149 -12.49 15.18 -3.43
N GLU A 150 -11.34 15.61 -2.91
CA GLU A 150 -10.05 15.60 -3.58
C GLU A 150 -9.55 14.16 -3.69
N PHE A 151 -9.70 13.39 -2.62
CA PHE A 151 -9.14 12.07 -2.54
C PHE A 151 -9.77 11.06 -3.55
N PRO A 152 -11.10 10.98 -3.74
CA PRO A 152 -11.68 10.18 -4.82
C PRO A 152 -11.22 10.60 -6.22
N LYS A 153 -11.00 11.90 -6.46
CA LYS A 153 -10.47 12.39 -7.75
C LYS A 153 -9.04 11.90 -7.97
N ILE A 154 -8.19 11.96 -6.94
CA ILE A 154 -6.81 11.47 -6.97
C ILE A 154 -6.78 9.95 -7.22
N LEU A 155 -7.65 9.17 -6.57
CA LEU A 155 -7.74 7.73 -6.82
C LEU A 155 -8.20 7.38 -8.23
N ARG A 156 -9.13 8.15 -8.82
CA ARG A 156 -9.52 7.95 -10.23
C ARG A 156 -8.35 8.15 -11.18
N LYS A 157 -7.43 9.08 -10.90
CA LYS A 157 -6.20 9.23 -11.70
C LYS A 157 -5.34 7.97 -11.63
N LEU A 158 -5.13 7.42 -10.42
CA LEU A 158 -4.41 6.17 -10.23
C LEU A 158 -5.04 5.03 -11.03
N TYR A 159 -6.37 4.90 -10.98
CA TYR A 159 -7.07 3.87 -11.74
C TYR A 159 -6.94 4.06 -13.25
N GLY A 160 -6.99 5.30 -13.74
CA GLY A 160 -6.76 5.61 -15.14
C GLY A 160 -5.36 5.20 -15.63
N ILE A 161 -4.34 5.35 -14.79
CA ILE A 161 -2.97 4.87 -15.09
C ILE A 161 -2.98 3.33 -15.19
N ILE A 162 -3.54 2.65 -14.20
CA ILE A 162 -3.54 1.18 -14.13
C ILE A 162 -4.37 0.55 -15.26
N GLN A 163 -5.44 1.21 -15.70
CA GLN A 163 -6.28 0.75 -16.81
C GLN A 163 -5.54 0.76 -18.16
N GLN A 164 -4.49 1.57 -18.30
CA GLN A 164 -3.72 1.72 -19.53
C GLN A 164 -2.49 0.78 -19.62
N LEU A 165 -2.20 0.05 -18.55
CA LEU A 165 -1.21 -1.03 -18.51
C LEU A 165 -1.84 -2.34 -18.99
#